data_AF-A0A7W0Z2R0-F1
#
_entry.id   AF-A0A7W0Z2R0-F1
#
_cell.length_a   1.000
_cell.length_b   1.000
_cell.length_c   1.000
_cell.angle_alpha   90.00
_cell.angle_beta   90.00
_cell.angle_gamma   90.00
#
_symmetry.space_group_name_H-M   'P 1'
#
loop_
_entity.id
_entity.type
_entity.pdbx_description
1 polymer ?
#
loop_
_entity_poly.entity_id
_entity_poly.type
_entity_poly.pdbx_seq_one_letter_code
_entity_poly.pdbx_strand_id
1 'polypeptide(L)'
;MAAQQRAGQAAGPGAPPDTPPGGPPVPDHYRVLGVAYTARKAEITRAYREAMKAVHPDRQRPERRSSADEQAKQLNAAYAVLSSPVKRQAYDQTIRANLVQDQLMSRYVGGFYPAAGGDADPFGANLRRDTTAAERRERAVTDRHALVTVVVVFGGFTLAVLIGLLVWGVLGALLRATT
;
A
#
# COMPACT_ATOMS: atom_id res chain seq x y z
N MET A 1 0.69 -53.18 26.77
CA MET A 1 1.67 -52.14 26.34
C MET A 1 1.03 -51.44 25.15
N ALA A 2 0.64 -50.16 25.15
CA ALA A 2 1.05 -49.03 25.95
C ALA A 2 -0.18 -48.19 26.34
N ALA A 3 -0.37 -48.03 27.65
CA ALA A 3 -1.06 -46.90 28.22
C ALA A 3 -0.04 -45.78 28.43
N GLN A 4 -0.54 -44.54 28.51
CA GLN A 4 0.15 -43.28 28.77
C GLN A 4 0.84 -42.65 27.55
N GLN A 5 0.37 -41.46 27.15
CA GLN A 5 0.94 -40.21 27.70
C GLN A 5 0.13 -38.97 27.25
N ARG A 6 -0.31 -38.20 28.26
CA ARG A 6 -0.47 -36.72 28.29
C ARG A 6 -1.60 -36.15 27.39
N ALA A 7 -2.79 -35.78 27.87
CA ALA A 7 -3.12 -34.90 29.00
C ALA A 7 -2.17 -33.69 29.11
N GLY A 8 -2.66 -32.53 28.67
CA GLY A 8 -2.06 -31.23 28.98
C GLY A 8 -1.48 -30.50 27.79
N GLN A 9 -2.34 -29.95 26.92
CA GLN A 9 -1.98 -28.75 26.17
C GLN A 9 -2.86 -27.63 26.68
N ALA A 10 -2.41 -27.05 27.81
CA ALA A 10 -2.90 -25.78 28.28
C ALA A 10 -2.76 -24.77 27.14
N ALA A 11 -3.90 -24.29 26.64
CA ALA A 11 -3.95 -23.15 25.75
C ALA A 11 -3.43 -21.93 26.52
N GLY A 12 -2.13 -21.65 26.40
CA GLY A 12 -1.56 -20.35 26.73
C GLY A 12 -2.17 -19.26 25.84
N PRO A 13 -2.16 -17.99 26.27
CA PRO A 13 -2.80 -16.89 25.57
C PRO A 13 -1.97 -16.51 24.33
N GLY A 14 -2.14 -17.28 23.26
CA GLY A 14 -1.23 -17.25 22.11
C GLY A 14 -1.97 -17.04 20.80
N ALA A 15 -1.92 -15.80 20.33
CA ALA A 15 -2.18 -15.33 18.97
C ALA A 15 -3.65 -15.37 18.46
N PRO A 16 -4.22 -14.22 18.04
CA PRO A 16 -5.52 -14.20 17.37
C PRO A 16 -5.41 -14.88 15.99
N PRO A 17 -6.32 -15.80 15.65
CA PRO A 17 -6.48 -16.20 14.26
C PRO A 17 -7.06 -15.00 13.50
N ASP A 18 -6.72 -14.89 12.22
CA ASP A 18 -7.33 -13.98 11.23
C ASP A 18 -6.66 -12.61 11.00
N THR A 19 -5.41 -12.38 11.42
CA THR A 19 -4.65 -11.27 10.83
C THR A 19 -4.26 -11.66 9.40
N PRO A 20 -4.70 -10.94 8.34
CA PRO A 20 -4.20 -11.20 6.99
C PRO A 20 -2.68 -11.00 6.99
N PRO A 21 -1.88 -11.97 6.51
CA PRO A 21 -0.44 -11.78 6.45
C PRO A 21 -0.16 -10.63 5.48
N GLY A 22 0.55 -9.59 5.92
CA GLY A 22 1.14 -8.59 5.02
C GLY A 22 0.39 -7.26 4.80
N GLY A 23 -0.47 -6.80 5.72
CA GLY A 23 -0.96 -5.40 5.67
C GLY A 23 0.03 -4.40 6.28
N PRO A 24 0.24 -3.20 5.68
CA PRO A 24 1.17 -2.20 6.20
C PRO A 24 0.82 -1.75 7.63
N PRO A 25 1.77 -1.17 8.40
CA PRO A 25 1.58 -0.77 9.79
C PRO A 25 0.78 0.52 9.86
N VAL A 26 -0.48 0.50 9.42
CA VAL A 26 -1.43 1.55 9.78
C VAL A 26 -1.66 1.45 11.29
N PRO A 27 -1.69 2.56 12.05
CA PRO A 27 -2.02 2.53 13.48
C PRO A 27 -3.41 1.95 13.67
N ASP A 28 -3.45 0.64 13.88
CA ASP A 28 -4.68 -0.10 14.00
C ASP A 28 -5.22 0.16 15.41
N HIS A 29 -6.40 0.79 15.49
CA HIS A 29 -7.06 1.06 16.77
C HIS A 29 -7.27 -0.22 17.59
N TYR A 30 -7.43 -1.37 16.91
CA TYR A 30 -7.52 -2.68 17.56
C TYR A 30 -6.18 -3.08 18.19
N ARG A 31 -5.05 -2.85 17.52
CA ARG A 31 -3.71 -3.06 18.08
C ARG A 31 -3.38 -2.13 19.23
N VAL A 32 -3.78 -0.86 19.14
CA VAL A 32 -3.57 0.13 20.22
C VAL A 32 -4.26 -0.30 21.51
N LEU A 33 -5.46 -0.89 21.41
CA LEU A 33 -6.18 -1.46 22.56
C LEU A 33 -5.77 -2.90 22.90
N GLY A 34 -4.93 -3.55 22.08
CA GLY A 34 -4.53 -4.95 22.26
C GLY A 34 -5.67 -5.95 22.11
N VAL A 35 -6.68 -5.63 21.30
CA VAL A 35 -7.88 -6.48 21.10
C VAL A 35 -7.91 -7.04 19.67
N ALA A 36 -8.58 -8.18 19.51
CA ALA A 36 -8.82 -8.75 18.19
C ALA A 36 -9.84 -7.90 17.38
N TYR A 37 -9.77 -7.99 16.05
CA TYR A 37 -10.75 -7.35 15.17
C TYR A 37 -12.18 -7.87 15.40
N THR A 38 -12.32 -9.12 15.86
CA THR A 38 -13.59 -9.76 16.22
C THR A 38 -14.08 -9.41 17.62
N ALA A 39 -13.34 -8.59 18.38
CA ALA A 39 -13.66 -8.27 19.77
C ALA A 39 -15.05 -7.62 19.91
N ARG A 40 -15.78 -8.06 20.93
CA ARG A 40 -17.09 -7.49 21.30
C ARG A 40 -16.89 -6.16 22.01
N LYS A 41 -17.92 -5.31 22.01
CA LYS A 41 -17.91 -4.01 22.70
C LYS A 41 -17.48 -4.13 24.18
N ALA A 42 -17.93 -5.16 24.87
CA ALA A 42 -17.56 -5.41 26.27
C ALA A 42 -16.05 -5.65 26.45
N GLU A 43 -15.41 -6.37 25.53
CA GLU A 43 -13.97 -6.65 25.54
C GLU A 43 -13.17 -5.39 25.22
N ILE A 44 -13.62 -4.59 24.26
CA ILE A 44 -13.02 -3.28 23.92
C ILE A 44 -13.04 -2.35 25.13
N THR A 45 -14.19 -2.24 25.83
CA THR A 45 -14.29 -1.42 27.04
C THR A 45 -13.42 -1.96 28.18
N ARG A 46 -13.32 -3.29 28.33
CA ARG A 46 -12.48 -3.91 29.36
C ARG A 46 -10.99 -3.62 29.09
N ALA A 47 -10.53 -3.89 27.88
CA ALA A 47 -9.14 -3.66 27.47
C ALA A 47 -8.74 -2.19 27.59
N TYR A 48 -9.62 -1.25 27.18
CA TYR A 48 -9.39 0.19 27.36
C TYR A 48 -9.18 0.56 28.84
N ARG A 49 -10.01 0.04 29.75
CA ARG A 49 -9.88 0.31 31.20
C ARG A 49 -8.60 -0.27 31.78
N GLU A 50 -8.18 -1.46 31.33
CA GLU A 50 -6.94 -2.09 31.75
C GLU A 50 -5.72 -1.32 31.24
N ALA A 51 -5.71 -0.95 29.96
CA ALA A 51 -4.63 -0.19 29.34
C ALA A 51 -4.48 1.22 29.96
N MET A 52 -5.60 1.94 30.18
CA MET A 52 -5.56 3.27 30.79
C MET A 52 -5.05 3.25 32.23
N LYS A 53 -5.31 2.19 33.00
CA LYS A 53 -4.75 2.05 34.35
C LYS A 53 -3.22 1.92 34.34
N ALA A 54 -2.67 1.25 33.32
CA ALA A 54 -1.22 1.09 33.16
C ALA A 54 -0.54 2.38 32.68
N VAL A 55 -1.23 3.14 31.83
CA VAL A 55 -0.67 4.31 31.14
C VAL A 55 -0.92 5.62 31.91
N HIS A 56 -1.80 5.67 32.91
CA HIS A 56 -2.17 6.93 33.58
C HIS A 56 -0.94 7.72 34.10
N PRO A 57 -0.75 9.00 33.72
CA PRO A 57 0.46 9.77 33.99
C PRO A 57 0.70 10.03 35.48
N ASP A 58 -0.36 9.99 36.30
CA ASP A 58 -0.28 10.11 37.77
C ASP A 58 0.47 8.94 38.43
N ARG A 59 0.46 7.75 37.81
CA ARG A 59 1.13 6.54 38.33
C ARG A 59 2.52 6.33 37.73
N GLN A 60 2.94 7.21 36.81
CA GLN A 60 4.18 7.08 36.06
C GLN A 60 5.27 8.00 36.62
N ARG A 61 6.52 7.54 36.53
CA ARG A 61 7.69 8.34 36.94
C ARG A 61 7.81 9.58 36.05
N PRO A 62 8.40 10.70 36.55
CA PRO A 62 8.46 11.96 35.82
C PRO A 62 9.03 11.84 34.40
N GLU A 63 10.01 10.95 34.20
CA GLU A 63 10.68 10.74 32.92
C GLU A 63 9.78 10.03 31.89
N ARG A 64 8.76 9.30 32.35
CA ARG A 64 7.80 8.57 31.50
C ARG A 64 6.45 9.26 31.37
N ARG A 65 6.26 10.43 31.99
CA ARG A 65 4.98 11.17 31.92
C ARG A 65 4.61 11.60 30.50
N SER A 66 5.60 12.05 29.72
CA SER A 66 5.35 12.48 28.34
C SER A 66 4.92 11.33 27.45
N SER A 67 5.63 10.19 27.52
CA SER A 67 5.26 9.00 26.73
C SER A 67 3.95 8.38 27.18
N ALA A 68 3.66 8.42 28.49
CA ALA A 68 2.38 8.03 29.05
C ALA A 68 1.22 8.89 28.54
N ASP A 69 1.39 10.21 28.44
CA ASP A 69 0.37 11.11 27.90
C ASP A 69 0.09 10.84 26.41
N GLU A 70 1.13 10.61 25.61
CA GLU A 70 0.99 10.22 24.20
C GLU A 70 0.25 8.88 24.04
N GLN A 71 0.62 7.87 24.82
CA GLN A 71 -0.07 6.58 24.82
C GLN A 71 -1.52 6.69 25.27
N ALA A 72 -1.81 7.50 26.29
CA ALA A 72 -3.17 7.76 26.76
C ALA A 72 -4.02 8.42 25.66
N LYS A 73 -3.46 9.38 24.93
CA LYS A 73 -4.12 10.02 23.77
C LYS A 73 -4.45 8.98 22.69
N GLN A 74 -3.52 8.07 22.38
CA GLN A 74 -3.76 7.01 21.40
C GLN A 74 -4.86 6.03 21.85
N LEU A 75 -4.86 5.62 23.12
CA LEU A 75 -5.90 4.76 23.71
C LEU A 75 -7.28 5.43 23.65
N ASN A 76 -7.36 6.72 23.97
CA ASN A 76 -8.59 7.50 23.90
C ASN A 76 -9.13 7.60 22.46
N ALA A 77 -8.25 7.87 21.50
CA ALA A 77 -8.62 7.94 20.08
C ALA A 77 -9.16 6.59 19.58
N ALA A 78 -8.47 5.49 19.91
CA ALA A 78 -8.90 4.14 19.55
C ALA A 78 -10.27 3.81 20.16
N TYR A 79 -10.47 4.09 21.45
CA TYR A 79 -11.76 3.85 22.10
C TYR A 79 -12.88 4.72 21.52
N ALA A 80 -12.61 5.98 21.17
CA ALA A 80 -13.63 6.87 20.58
C ALA A 80 -14.17 6.37 19.24
N VAL A 81 -13.35 5.64 18.47
CA VAL A 81 -13.74 5.01 17.20
C VAL A 81 -14.41 3.66 17.44
N LEU A 82 -13.79 2.79 18.25
CA LEU A 82 -14.22 1.39 18.41
C LEU A 82 -15.42 1.19 19.35
N SER A 83 -15.70 2.14 20.25
CA SER A 83 -16.81 2.03 21.22
C SER A 83 -18.21 2.21 20.60
N SER A 84 -18.30 2.95 19.49
CA SER A 84 -19.56 3.19 18.78
C SER A 84 -19.68 2.23 17.59
N PRO A 85 -20.79 1.48 17.46
CA PRO A 85 -20.96 0.54 16.35
C PRO A 85 -20.92 1.24 14.99
N VAL A 86 -21.49 2.46 14.89
CA VAL A 86 -21.51 3.25 13.65
C VAL A 86 -20.11 3.69 13.26
N LYS A 87 -19.33 4.21 14.22
CA LYS A 87 -17.96 4.67 13.96
C LYS A 87 -17.02 3.51 13.65
N ARG A 88 -17.19 2.38 14.35
CA ARG A 88 -16.45 1.14 14.09
C ARG A 88 -16.73 0.63 12.68
N GLN A 89 -17.99 0.58 12.26
CA GLN A 89 -18.34 0.15 10.91
C GLN A 89 -17.74 1.07 9.84
N ALA A 90 -17.80 2.39 10.02
CA ALA A 90 -17.18 3.34 9.10
C ALA A 90 -15.66 3.14 9.02
N TYR A 91 -15.00 2.94 10.17
CA TYR A 91 -13.56 2.65 10.24
C TYR A 91 -13.20 1.31 9.57
N ASP A 92 -14.01 0.28 9.78
CA ASP A 92 -13.82 -1.02 9.14
C ASP A 92 -13.97 -0.93 7.61
N GLN A 93 -14.88 -0.10 7.12
CA GLN A 93 -15.05 0.18 5.69
C GLN A 93 -13.86 0.93 5.10
N THR A 94 -13.32 1.94 5.80
CA THR A 94 -12.14 2.68 5.30
C THR A 94 -10.90 1.78 5.26
N ILE A 95 -10.70 0.91 6.25
CA ILE A 95 -9.62 -0.09 6.21
C ILE A 95 -9.76 -0.98 4.97
N ARG A 96 -10.95 -1.52 4.71
CA ARG A 96 -11.20 -2.37 3.54
C ARG A 96 -10.98 -1.61 2.23
N ALA A 97 -11.46 -0.38 2.12
CA ALA A 97 -11.27 0.45 0.95
C ALA A 97 -9.79 0.74 0.68
N ASN A 98 -9.02 1.07 1.72
CA ASN A 98 -7.58 1.29 1.60
C ASN A 98 -6.83 0.02 1.18
N LEU A 99 -7.19 -1.15 1.71
CA LEU A 99 -6.61 -2.43 1.31
C LEU A 99 -6.90 -2.73 -0.17
N VAL A 100 -8.13 -2.50 -0.63
CA VAL A 100 -8.50 -2.69 -2.04
C VAL A 100 -7.76 -1.69 -2.93
N GLN A 101 -7.66 -0.42 -2.51
CA GLN A 101 -6.93 0.59 -3.25
C GLN A 101 -5.44 0.25 -3.37
N ASP A 102 -4.80 -0.21 -2.30
CA ASP A 102 -3.40 -0.64 -2.31
C ASP A 102 -3.17 -1.85 -3.22
N GLN A 103 -4.10 -2.82 -3.19
CA GLN A 103 -4.08 -3.96 -4.12
C GLN A 103 -4.25 -3.52 -5.59
N LEU A 104 -5.13 -2.56 -5.86
CA LEU A 104 -5.34 -2.01 -7.20
C LEU A 104 -4.12 -1.21 -7.67
N MET A 105 -3.53 -0.38 -6.81
CA MET A 105 -2.33 0.38 -7.13
C MET A 105 -1.13 -0.54 -7.31
N SER A 106 -0.98 -1.60 -6.52
CA SER A 106 0.05 -2.62 -6.74
C SER A 106 -0.14 -3.34 -8.08
N ARG A 107 -1.39 -3.61 -8.50
CA ARG A 107 -1.69 -4.17 -9.83
C ARG A 107 -1.46 -3.19 -10.97
N TYR A 108 -1.72 -1.90 -10.77
CA TYR A 108 -1.57 -0.85 -11.79
C TYR A 108 -0.14 -0.34 -11.93
N VAL A 109 0.62 -0.29 -10.83
CA VAL A 109 1.97 0.27 -10.75
C VAL A 109 3.05 -0.84 -10.78
N GLY A 110 2.66 -2.12 -10.84
CA GLY A 110 3.51 -3.31 -10.96
C GLY A 110 4.37 -3.43 -12.24
N GLY A 111 4.65 -2.33 -12.92
CA GLY A 111 5.55 -2.26 -14.08
C GLY A 111 6.58 -1.13 -14.07
N PHE A 112 6.63 -0.27 -13.03
CA PHE A 112 7.47 0.95 -13.07
C PHE A 112 8.47 1.13 -11.91
N TYR A 113 8.46 0.27 -10.89
CA TYR A 113 9.51 0.28 -9.85
C TYR A 113 10.40 -0.97 -9.98
N PRO A 114 11.72 -0.82 -10.22
CA PRO A 114 12.63 -1.94 -10.05
C PRO A 114 12.61 -2.29 -8.55
N ALA A 115 12.14 -3.50 -8.25
CA ALA A 115 12.19 -4.06 -6.91
C ALA A 115 13.63 -4.00 -6.41
N ALA A 116 13.87 -3.17 -5.40
CA ALA A 116 15.11 -3.14 -4.67
C ALA A 116 15.25 -4.46 -3.89
N GLY A 117 15.87 -5.46 -4.51
CA GLY A 117 16.55 -6.59 -3.89
C GLY A 117 15.72 -7.49 -2.97
N GLY A 118 15.42 -8.71 -3.43
CA GLY A 118 15.11 -9.84 -2.55
C GLY A 118 13.95 -10.69 -3.03
N ASP A 119 14.25 -11.94 -3.37
CA ASP A 119 13.40 -12.96 -3.97
C ASP A 119 12.25 -13.47 -3.08
N ALA A 120 11.37 -12.60 -2.58
CA ALA A 120 10.23 -13.04 -1.78
C ALA A 120 8.98 -12.20 -2.05
N ASP A 121 8.27 -12.53 -3.12
CA ASP A 121 6.91 -12.07 -3.41
C ASP A 121 5.88 -13.11 -2.92
N PRO A 122 5.44 -13.11 -1.65
CA PRO A 122 4.45 -14.09 -1.16
C PRO A 122 3.05 -13.93 -1.77
N PHE A 123 2.78 -12.79 -2.44
CA PHE A 123 1.48 -12.48 -3.07
C PHE A 123 1.55 -12.36 -4.60
N GLY A 124 2.74 -12.43 -5.20
CA GLY A 124 2.96 -12.16 -6.62
C GLY A 124 3.11 -13.40 -7.51
N ALA A 125 3.41 -14.56 -6.93
CA ALA A 125 3.72 -15.77 -7.69
C ALA A 125 2.52 -16.33 -8.48
N ASN A 126 1.30 -16.24 -7.94
CA ASN A 126 0.11 -16.88 -8.53
C ASN A 126 -0.67 -15.98 -9.51
N LEU A 127 -0.29 -14.72 -9.65
CA LEU A 127 -0.94 -13.77 -10.57
C LEU A 127 -0.09 -13.48 -11.82
N ARG A 128 1.15 -13.98 -11.85
CA ARG A 128 2.01 -13.93 -13.02
C ARG A 128 1.54 -15.03 -13.97
N ARG A 129 0.71 -14.66 -14.95
CA ARG A 129 0.46 -15.51 -16.11
C ARG A 129 1.81 -15.76 -16.76
N ASP A 130 2.33 -16.98 -16.67
CA ASP A 130 3.55 -17.38 -17.35
C ASP A 130 3.34 -17.15 -18.83
N THR A 131 3.97 -16.09 -19.35
CA THR A 131 3.90 -15.81 -20.78
C THR A 131 4.58 -16.95 -21.50
N THR A 132 3.85 -17.56 -22.43
CA THR A 132 4.35 -18.68 -23.21
C THR A 132 5.61 -18.24 -23.97
N ALA A 133 6.52 -19.16 -24.27
CA ALA A 133 7.71 -18.85 -25.07
C ALA A 133 7.35 -18.22 -26.43
N ALA A 134 6.13 -18.45 -26.93
CA ALA A 134 5.56 -17.80 -28.11
C ALA A 134 5.30 -16.29 -27.89
N GLU A 135 4.67 -15.91 -26.78
CA GLU A 135 4.41 -14.50 -26.45
C GLU A 135 5.69 -13.68 -26.24
N ARG A 136 6.79 -14.32 -25.79
CA ARG A 136 8.11 -13.65 -25.68
C ARG A 136 8.71 -13.31 -27.06
N ARG A 137 8.45 -14.15 -28.07
CA ARG A 137 8.91 -13.92 -29.45
C ARG A 137 8.07 -12.83 -30.14
N GLU A 138 6.77 -12.78 -29.87
CA GLU A 138 5.89 -11.74 -30.41
C GLU A 138 6.23 -10.33 -29.89
N ARG A 139 6.52 -10.21 -28.58
CA ARG A 139 6.91 -8.90 -27.99
C ARG A 139 8.20 -8.33 -28.58
N ALA A 140 9.15 -9.19 -28.96
CA ALA A 140 10.39 -8.75 -29.59
C ALA A 140 10.16 -8.17 -31.01
N VAL A 141 9.07 -8.55 -31.68
CA VAL A 141 8.68 -8.02 -32.98
C VAL A 141 7.89 -6.72 -32.82
N THR A 142 6.96 -6.65 -31.85
CA THR A 142 6.11 -5.46 -31.62
C THR A 142 6.93 -4.23 -31.17
N ASP A 143 7.98 -4.43 -30.37
CA ASP A 143 8.79 -3.33 -29.83
C ASP A 143 9.53 -2.54 -30.93
N ARG A 144 9.99 -3.24 -31.98
CA ARG A 144 10.66 -2.61 -33.13
C ARG A 144 9.70 -1.74 -33.95
N HIS A 145 8.43 -2.15 -34.09
CA HIS A 145 7.44 -1.36 -34.82
C HIS A 145 7.05 -0.09 -34.06
N ALA A 146 6.90 -0.16 -32.73
CA ALA A 146 6.55 0.99 -31.91
C ALA A 146 7.63 2.08 -31.95
N LEU A 147 8.91 1.71 -31.80
CA LEU A 147 10.03 2.65 -31.86
C LEU A 147 10.17 3.30 -33.24
N VAL A 148 10.02 2.52 -34.33
CA VAL A 148 10.10 3.05 -35.70
C VAL A 148 8.97 4.05 -35.97
N THR A 149 7.74 3.76 -35.57
CA THR A 149 6.62 4.69 -35.77
C THR A 149 6.82 6.00 -35.01
N VAL A 150 7.28 5.95 -33.76
CA VAL A 150 7.55 7.18 -32.97
C VAL A 150 8.65 8.01 -33.63
N VAL A 151 9.77 7.39 -34.03
CA VAL A 151 10.87 8.12 -34.69
C VAL A 151 10.44 8.73 -36.02
N VAL A 152 9.63 8.03 -36.82
CA VAL A 152 9.14 8.53 -38.11
C VAL A 152 8.16 9.71 -37.92
N VAL A 153 7.22 9.61 -36.98
CA VAL A 153 6.22 10.67 -36.74
C VAL A 153 6.89 11.92 -36.18
N PHE A 154 7.69 11.79 -35.12
CA PHE A 154 8.34 12.95 -34.48
C PHE A 154 9.50 13.50 -35.32
N GLY A 155 10.29 12.62 -35.96
CA GLY A 155 11.39 13.03 -36.86
C GLY A 155 10.87 13.70 -38.13
N GLY A 156 9.81 13.17 -38.74
CA GLY A 156 9.20 13.77 -39.93
C GLY A 156 8.56 15.12 -39.63
N PHE A 157 7.84 15.24 -38.52
CA PHE A 157 7.20 16.50 -38.11
C PHE A 157 8.23 17.60 -37.81
N THR A 158 9.29 17.27 -37.05
CA THR A 158 10.34 18.24 -36.73
C THR A 158 11.09 18.72 -37.98
N LEU A 159 11.39 17.81 -38.92
CA LEU A 159 12.01 18.17 -40.19
C LEU A 159 11.12 19.08 -41.05
N ALA A 160 9.81 18.80 -41.12
CA ALA A 160 8.86 19.61 -41.87
C ALA A 160 8.76 21.05 -41.33
N VAL A 161 8.75 21.21 -39.99
CA VAL A 161 8.76 22.53 -39.35
C VAL A 161 10.04 23.30 -39.68
N LEU A 162 11.21 22.64 -39.63
CA LEU A 162 12.49 23.29 -39.96
C LEU A 162 12.55 23.74 -41.43
N ILE A 163 12.07 22.91 -42.36
CA ILE A 163 12.00 23.25 -43.79
C ILE A 163 11.05 24.44 -43.99
N GLY A 164 9.89 24.44 -43.35
CA GLY A 164 8.93 25.55 -43.44
C GLY A 164 9.54 26.88 -42.96
N LEU A 165 10.26 26.87 -41.84
CA LEU A 165 10.94 28.05 -41.31
C LEU A 165 12.06 28.55 -42.24
N LEU A 166 12.81 27.63 -42.85
CA LEU A 166 13.88 27.96 -43.80
C LEU A 166 13.30 28.59 -45.07
N VAL A 167 12.25 28.01 -45.64
CA VAL A 167 11.57 28.55 -46.84
C VAL A 167 10.97 29.93 -46.54
N TRP A 168 10.28 30.09 -45.41
CA TRP A 168 9.74 31.38 -44.99
C TRP A 168 10.84 32.45 -44.84
N GLY A 169 11.97 32.09 -44.23
CA GLY A 169 13.12 32.97 -44.07
C GLY A 169 13.73 33.43 -45.39
N VAL A 170 13.98 32.48 -46.31
CA VAL A 170 14.55 32.76 -47.64
C VAL A 170 13.59 33.59 -48.50
N LEU A 171 12.31 33.23 -48.52
CA LEU A 171 11.30 33.98 -49.27
C LEU A 171 11.13 35.41 -48.73
N GLY A 172 11.12 35.57 -47.40
CA GLY A 172 11.08 36.87 -46.76
C GLY A 172 12.34 37.71 -46.99
N ALA A 173 13.50 37.08 -47.18
CA ALA A 173 14.73 37.79 -47.55
C ALA A 173 14.70 38.27 -49.02
N LEU A 174 14.20 37.43 -49.93
CA LEU A 174 14.06 37.77 -51.34
C LEU A 174 13.05 38.90 -51.56
N LEU A 175 11.90 38.88 -50.87
CA LEU A 175 10.89 39.94 -50.94
C LEU A 175 11.39 41.30 -50.44
N ARG A 176 12.28 41.30 -49.43
CA ARG A 176 12.91 42.53 -48.91
C ARG A 176 14.03 43.07 -49.80
N ALA A 177 14.61 42.23 -50.66
CA ALA A 177 15.65 42.65 -51.60
C ALA A 177 15.09 43.30 -52.87
N THR A 178 13.79 43.14 -53.13
CA THR A 178 13.10 43.67 -54.33
C THR A 178 12.37 45.00 -54.11
N THR A 179 12.41 45.56 -52.91
CA THR A 179 11.85 46.87 -52.52
C THR A 179 12.95 47.82 -52.10
#